data_AF-A0A529Z3D1-F1
#
_entry.id   AF-A0A529Z3D1-F1
#
_cell.length_a   1.000
_cell.length_b   1.000
_cell.length_c   1.000
_cell.angle_alpha   90.00
_cell.angle_beta   90.00
_cell.angle_gamma   90.00
#
_symmetry.space_group_name_H-M   'P 1'
#
loop_
_entity.id
_entity.type
_entity.pdbx_description
1 polymer ?
#
loop_
_entity_poly.entity_id
_entity_poly.type
_entity_poly.pdbx_seq_one_letter_code
_entity_poly.pdbx_strand_id
1 'polypeptide(L)'
;GLQLVASCDLAIASHEATFCTPGVNIGLFCSTPMVALSRNVSRKQAMEMLLTGETIDAATAKEFGLINRIVPREYLNQVVNKYAQTIASKSSLVVKTGKEAFYAQAEMGLADAYAYT
;
A
#
# COMPACT_ATOMS: atom_id res chain seq x y z
N GLY A 1 -10.25 -1.23 7.52
CA GLY A 1 -10.06 -0.20 6.47
C GLY A 1 -8.63 -0.21 5.97
N LEU A 2 -7.75 0.53 6.64
CA LEU A 2 -6.34 0.72 6.25
C LEU A 2 -5.60 -0.55 5.83
N GLN A 3 -5.74 -1.64 6.59
CA GLN A 3 -5.10 -2.92 6.28
C GLN A 3 -5.38 -3.40 4.85
N LEU A 4 -6.61 -3.23 4.36
CA LEU A 4 -6.98 -3.64 3.01
C LEU A 4 -6.20 -2.83 1.97
N VAL A 5 -6.15 -1.50 2.14
CA VAL A 5 -5.39 -0.61 1.25
C VAL A 5 -3.90 -0.96 1.26
N ALA A 6 -3.32 -1.15 2.45
CA ALA A 6 -1.92 -1.53 2.60
C ALA A 6 -1.60 -2.97 2.12
N SER A 7 -2.62 -3.79 1.82
CA SER A 7 -2.43 -5.13 1.26
C SER A 7 -2.57 -5.15 -0.27
N CYS A 8 -2.99 -4.05 -0.90
CA CYS A 8 -3.08 -3.93 -2.34
C CYS A 8 -1.71 -3.60 -2.94
N ASP A 9 -1.43 -4.07 -4.17
CA ASP A 9 -0.17 -3.71 -4.86
C ASP A 9 -0.10 -2.22 -5.21
N LEU A 10 -1.27 -1.63 -5.48
CA LEU A 10 -1.43 -0.22 -5.84
C LEU A 10 -2.63 0.38 -5.11
N ALA A 11 -2.49 1.63 -4.69
CA ALA A 11 -3.54 2.43 -4.09
C ALA A 11 -3.52 3.87 -4.65
N ILE A 12 -4.68 4.33 -5.08
CA ILE A 12 -4.91 5.70 -5.58
C ILE A 12 -6.07 6.27 -4.77
N ALA A 13 -5.89 7.47 -4.23
CA ALA A 13 -6.88 8.12 -3.38
C ALA A 13 -7.28 9.50 -3.93
N SER A 14 -8.44 10.00 -3.49
CA SER A 14 -8.76 11.42 -3.68
C SER A 14 -7.99 12.28 -2.68
N HIS A 15 -7.90 13.59 -2.95
CA HIS A 15 -7.34 14.56 -1.98
C HIS A 15 -8.09 14.60 -0.64
N GLU A 16 -9.36 14.22 -0.63
CA GLU A 16 -10.22 14.20 0.56
C GLU A 16 -10.01 12.96 1.45
N ALA A 17 -9.25 11.96 0.98
CA ALA A 17 -9.07 10.72 1.71
C ALA A 17 -8.19 10.90 2.95
N THR A 18 -8.51 10.14 4.00
CA THR A 18 -7.78 10.14 5.27
C THR A 18 -7.48 8.71 5.72
N PHE A 19 -6.37 8.52 6.45
CA PHE A 19 -5.86 7.22 6.84
C PHE A 19 -5.49 7.21 8.32
N CYS A 20 -5.77 6.12 9.04
CA CYS A 20 -5.53 6.04 10.47
C CYS A 20 -5.42 4.58 10.98
N THR A 21 -4.70 4.40 12.08
CA THR A 21 -4.71 3.20 12.94
C THR A 21 -5.18 3.57 14.36
N PRO A 22 -6.49 3.78 14.59
CA PRO A 22 -7.00 4.42 15.80
C PRO A 22 -7.05 3.50 17.04
N GLY A 23 -6.48 2.30 16.97
CA GLY A 23 -6.64 1.28 18.02
C GLY A 23 -6.23 1.78 19.40
N VAL A 24 -5.14 2.54 19.48
CA VAL A 24 -4.61 3.06 20.75
C VAL A 24 -5.59 4.00 21.46
N ASN A 25 -6.43 4.71 20.71
CA ASN A 25 -7.45 5.60 21.26
C ASN A 25 -8.62 4.84 21.93
N ILE A 26 -8.72 3.54 21.69
CA ILE A 26 -9.76 2.66 22.26
C ILE A 26 -9.16 1.53 23.10
N GLY A 27 -7.92 1.69 23.58
CA GLY A 27 -7.24 0.72 24.44
C GLY A 27 -6.79 -0.56 23.72
N LEU A 28 -6.64 -0.52 22.40
CA LEU A 28 -6.17 -1.63 21.58
C LEU A 28 -4.87 -1.27 20.86
N PHE A 29 -4.15 -2.28 20.39
CA PHE A 29 -3.06 -2.06 19.44
C PHE A 29 -3.45 -2.67 18.10
N CYS A 30 -3.26 -1.94 16.99
CA CYS A 30 -3.62 -2.39 15.64
C CYS A 30 -2.62 -3.45 15.10
N SER A 31 -2.42 -4.55 15.83
CA SER A 31 -1.44 -5.59 15.51
C SER A 31 -1.67 -6.28 14.17
N THR A 32 -2.94 -6.50 13.79
CA THR A 32 -3.29 -7.11 12.50
C THR A 32 -3.08 -6.14 11.32
N PRO A 33 -3.57 -4.89 11.35
CA PRO A 33 -3.22 -3.88 10.34
C PRO A 33 -1.71 -3.59 10.24
N MET A 34 -0.98 -3.64 11.36
CA MET A 34 0.47 -3.42 11.42
C MET A 34 1.25 -4.35 10.48
N VAL A 35 0.78 -5.60 10.27
CA VAL A 35 1.42 -6.57 9.36
C VAL A 35 1.53 -6.00 7.95
N ALA A 36 0.44 -5.46 7.41
CA ALA A 36 0.43 -4.86 6.07
C ALA A 36 1.12 -3.49 6.07
N LEU A 37 0.86 -2.65 7.08
CA LEU A 37 1.44 -1.32 7.17
C LEU A 37 2.98 -1.35 7.20
N SER A 38 3.57 -2.15 8.09
CA SER A 38 5.03 -2.23 8.27
C SER A 38 5.81 -2.76 7.06
N ARG A 39 5.14 -3.40 6.10
CA ARG A 39 5.75 -3.86 4.83
C ARG A 39 5.73 -2.81 3.73
N ASN A 40 4.86 -1.80 3.84
CA ASN A 40 4.59 -0.86 2.77
C ASN A 40 5.03 0.58 3.08
N VAL A 41 5.18 0.94 4.35
CA VAL A 41 5.69 2.26 4.77
C VAL A 41 6.97 2.12 5.58
N SER A 42 7.75 3.21 5.67
CA SER A 42 8.96 3.20 6.49
C SER A 42 8.63 2.94 7.96
N ARG A 43 9.57 2.31 8.68
CA ARG A 43 9.37 1.92 10.09
C ARG A 43 8.95 3.10 10.98
N LYS A 44 9.54 4.29 10.77
CA LYS A 44 9.23 5.48 11.59
C LYS A 44 7.78 5.94 11.37
N GLN A 45 7.37 6.04 10.12
CA GLN A 45 6.01 6.45 9.73
C GLN A 45 4.96 5.43 10.19
N ALA A 46 5.24 4.12 10.05
CA ALA A 46 4.38 3.07 10.59
C ALA A 46 4.17 3.23 12.11
N MET A 47 5.26 3.42 12.85
CA MET A 47 5.22 3.56 14.31
C MET A 47 4.52 4.84 14.73
N GLU A 48 4.72 5.96 14.02
CA GLU A 48 4.01 7.20 14.27
C GLU A 48 2.50 7.00 14.18
N MET A 49 2.00 6.38 13.10
CA MET A 49 0.57 6.07 12.96
C MET A 49 0.07 5.13 14.07
N LEU A 50 0.82 4.07 14.37
CA LEU A 50 0.42 3.02 15.33
C LEU A 50 0.41 3.50 16.78
N LEU A 51 1.37 4.36 17.16
CA LEU A 51 1.53 4.85 18.53
C LEU A 51 0.62 6.04 18.84
N THR A 52 0.41 6.93 17.87
CA THR A 52 -0.40 8.14 18.06
C THR A 52 -1.87 7.89 17.79
N GLY A 53 -2.19 6.97 16.87
CA GLY A 53 -3.56 6.80 16.37
C GLY A 53 -4.10 8.06 15.69
N GLU A 54 -3.24 8.98 15.25
CA GLU A 54 -3.65 10.19 14.54
C GLU A 54 -4.10 9.88 13.11
N THR A 55 -4.94 10.75 12.58
CA THR A 55 -5.40 10.66 11.20
C THR A 55 -4.45 11.46 10.32
N ILE A 56 -3.90 10.80 9.29
CA ILE A 56 -3.10 11.47 8.25
C ILE A 56 -3.94 11.72 7.01
N ASP A 57 -3.64 12.79 6.29
CA ASP A 57 -4.28 13.12 5.02
C ASP A 57 -3.69 12.33 3.84
N ALA A 58 -4.31 12.46 2.66
CA ALA A 58 -3.87 11.75 1.46
C ALA A 58 -2.47 12.18 0.99
N ALA A 59 -2.08 13.43 1.21
CA ALA A 59 -0.75 13.93 0.83
C ALA A 59 0.35 13.26 1.66
N THR A 60 0.16 13.22 2.98
CA THR A 60 1.04 12.53 3.93
C THR A 60 1.08 11.04 3.66
N ALA A 61 -0.06 10.39 3.42
CA ALA A 61 -0.12 8.97 3.06
C ALA A 61 0.69 8.66 1.79
N LYS A 62 0.67 9.55 0.79
CA LYS A 62 1.49 9.42 -0.41
C LYS A 62 2.97 9.59 -0.10
N GLU A 63 3.35 10.57 0.72
CA GLU A 63 4.73 10.78 1.15
C GLU A 63 5.28 9.58 1.94
N PHE A 64 4.43 8.94 2.75
CA PHE A 64 4.79 7.76 3.52
C PHE A 64 4.97 6.50 2.65
N GLY A 65 4.53 6.55 1.39
CA GLY A 65 4.52 5.40 0.49
C GLY A 65 3.33 4.47 0.67
N LEU A 66 2.35 4.84 1.51
CA LEU A 66 1.13 4.04 1.75
C LEU A 66 0.23 3.99 0.51
N ILE A 67 0.24 5.04 -0.31
CA ILE A 67 -0.51 5.12 -1.57
C ILE A 67 0.39 5.67 -2.68
N ASN A 68 0.13 5.27 -3.92
CA ASN A 68 0.96 5.67 -5.06
C ASN A 68 0.61 7.09 -5.55
N ARG A 69 -0.66 7.51 -5.44
CA ARG A 69 -1.12 8.77 -6.04
C ARG A 69 -2.35 9.35 -5.34
N ILE A 70 -2.40 10.68 -5.33
CA ILE A 70 -3.57 11.47 -4.99
C ILE A 70 -4.09 12.21 -6.22
N VAL A 71 -5.39 12.33 -6.35
CA VAL A 71 -6.06 13.03 -7.46
C VAL A 71 -7.31 13.79 -6.98
N PRO A 72 -7.82 14.78 -7.72
CA PRO A 72 -9.15 15.33 -7.44
C PRO A 72 -10.23 14.24 -7.54
N ARG A 73 -11.25 14.36 -6.71
CA ARG A 73 -12.27 13.31 -6.52
C ARG A 73 -12.99 12.96 -7.82
N GLU A 74 -13.30 13.97 -8.62
CA GLU A 74 -13.94 13.86 -9.94
C GLU A 74 -13.12 13.04 -10.94
N TYR A 75 -11.80 12.98 -10.78
CA TYR A 75 -10.90 12.24 -11.66
C TYR A 75 -10.54 10.84 -11.14
N LEU A 76 -10.94 10.48 -9.92
CA LEU A 76 -10.51 9.23 -9.28
C LEU A 76 -10.82 8.00 -10.13
N ASN A 77 -12.06 7.84 -10.57
CA ASN A 77 -12.47 6.71 -11.40
C ASN A 77 -11.76 6.67 -12.75
N GLN A 78 -11.58 7.83 -13.38
CA GLN A 78 -10.87 7.91 -14.66
C GLN A 78 -9.42 7.44 -14.52
N VAL A 79 -8.73 7.89 -13.46
CA VAL A 79 -7.33 7.56 -13.22
C VAL A 79 -7.19 6.08 -12.83
N VAL A 80 -8.05 5.57 -11.95
CA VAL A 80 -8.06 4.13 -11.60
C VAL A 80 -8.31 3.26 -12.83
N ASN A 81 -9.32 3.59 -13.65
CA ASN A 81 -9.61 2.85 -14.87
C ASN A 81 -8.44 2.88 -15.87
N LYS A 82 -7.75 4.02 -16.00
CA LYS A 82 -6.54 4.10 -16.83
C LYS A 82 -5.47 3.09 -16.38
N TYR A 83 -5.19 2.99 -15.08
CA TYR A 83 -4.20 2.02 -14.56
C TYR A 83 -4.68 0.59 -14.79
N ALA A 84 -5.94 0.29 -14.45
CA ALA A 84 -6.53 -1.03 -14.64
C ALA A 84 -6.48 -1.48 -16.11
N GLN A 85 -6.89 -0.62 -17.05
CA GLN A 85 -6.81 -0.90 -18.48
C GLN A 85 -5.37 -1.07 -18.97
N THR A 86 -4.43 -0.27 -18.45
CA THR A 86 -3.01 -0.40 -18.79
C THR A 86 -2.46 -1.76 -18.36
N ILE A 87 -2.78 -2.20 -17.15
CA ILE A 87 -2.37 -3.51 -16.63
C ILE A 87 -3.05 -4.63 -17.44
N ALA A 88 -4.36 -4.53 -17.68
CA ALA A 88 -5.14 -5.50 -18.45
C ALA A 88 -4.69 -5.62 -19.92
N SER A 89 -4.05 -4.59 -20.47
CA SER A 89 -3.47 -4.63 -21.83
C SER A 89 -2.20 -5.47 -21.94
N LYS A 90 -1.62 -5.94 -20.82
CA LYS A 90 -0.39 -6.75 -20.80
C LYS A 90 -0.74 -8.24 -20.77
N SER A 91 0.25 -9.08 -21.11
CA SER A 91 0.09 -10.53 -21.00
C SER A 91 -0.24 -10.91 -19.55
N SER A 92 -1.43 -11.49 -19.34
CA SER A 92 -1.89 -11.91 -18.02
C SER A 92 -0.96 -12.95 -17.39
N LEU A 93 -0.37 -13.83 -18.20
CA LEU A 93 0.65 -14.78 -17.76
C LEU A 93 1.88 -14.06 -17.23
N VAL A 94 2.40 -13.06 -17.97
CA VAL A 94 3.60 -12.31 -17.56
C VAL A 94 3.33 -11.50 -16.28
N VAL A 95 2.18 -10.83 -16.18
CA VAL A 95 1.81 -10.08 -14.97
C VAL A 95 1.67 -11.00 -13.77
N LYS A 96 1.03 -12.17 -13.93
CA LYS A 96 0.88 -13.17 -12.88
C LYS A 96 2.24 -13.67 -12.40
N THR A 97 3.06 -14.21 -13.31
CA THR A 97 4.37 -14.77 -12.96
C THR A 97 5.30 -13.72 -12.38
N GLY A 98 5.34 -12.51 -12.95
CA GLY A 98 6.15 -11.42 -12.42
C GLY A 98 5.73 -10.98 -11.01
N LYS A 99 4.42 -10.92 -10.74
CA LYS A 99 3.90 -10.59 -9.41
C LYS A 99 4.21 -11.70 -8.39
N GLU A 100 4.03 -12.97 -8.75
CA GLU A 100 4.39 -14.11 -7.89
C GLU A 100 5.89 -14.09 -7.56
N ALA A 101 6.75 -13.85 -8.55
CA ALA A 101 8.19 -13.75 -8.37
C ALA A 101 8.58 -12.58 -7.46
N PHE A 102 7.98 -11.40 -7.64
CA PHE A 102 8.23 -10.22 -6.78
C PHE A 102 8.02 -10.53 -5.31
N TYR A 103 6.86 -11.12 -4.96
CA TYR A 103 6.55 -11.44 -3.56
C TYR A 103 7.44 -12.54 -2.99
N ALA A 104 7.82 -13.53 -3.81
CA ALA A 104 8.74 -14.58 -3.38
C ALA A 104 10.15 -14.02 -3.12
N GLN A 105 10.69 -13.24 -4.07
CA GLN A 105 12.04 -12.66 -4.01
C GLN A 105 12.18 -11.64 -2.87
N ALA A 106 11.11 -10.90 -2.54
CA ALA A 106 11.13 -9.89 -1.47
C ALA A 106 11.41 -10.50 -0.07
N GLU A 107 11.08 -11.78 0.14
CA GLU A 107 11.27 -12.49 1.41
C GLU A 107 12.54 -13.39 1.38
N MET A 108 13.32 -13.35 0.30
CA MET A 108 14.55 -14.13 0.13
C MET A 108 15.81 -13.34 0.49
N GLY A 109 16.89 -14.07 0.78
CA GLY A 109 18.23 -13.48 0.78
C GLY A 109 18.63 -13.03 -0.63
N LEU A 110 19.48 -12.00 -0.72
CA LEU A 110 19.84 -11.37 -2.00
C LEU A 110 20.36 -12.36 -3.06
N ALA A 111 21.22 -13.31 -2.65
CA ALA A 111 21.78 -14.30 -3.56
C ALA A 111 20.71 -15.26 -4.10
N ASP A 112 19.84 -15.77 -3.23
CA ASP A 112 18.75 -16.68 -3.60
C ASP A 112 17.72 -15.97 -4.51
N ALA A 113 17.43 -14.69 -4.23
CA ALA A 113 16.51 -13.90 -5.04
C ALA A 113 16.98 -13.75 -6.50
N TYR A 114 18.28 -13.54 -6.73
CA TYR A 114 18.85 -13.49 -8.09
C TYR A 114 18.87 -14.87 -8.77
N ALA A 115 19.05 -15.95 -8.02
CA ALA A 115 19.05 -17.31 -8.56
C ALA A 115 17.64 -17.85 -8.88
N TYR A 116 16.58 -17.21 -8.39
CA TYR A 116 15.19 -17.62 -8.59
C TYR A 116 14.66 -17.39 -10.02
N THR A 117 15.34 -16.57 -10.83
CA THR A 117 14.93 -16.19 -12.20
C THR A 117 15.54 -17.10 -13.25
#